data_AF-A0A3S1WV74-F1
#
_entry.id   AF-A0A3S1WV74-F1
#
_cell.length_a   1.000
_cell.length_b   1.000
_cell.length_c   1.000
_cell.angle_alpha   90.00
_cell.angle_beta   90.00
_cell.angle_gamma   90.00
#
_symmetry.space_group_name_H-M   'P 1'
#
loop_
_entity.id
_entity.type
_entity.pdbx_description
1 polymer ?
#
loop_
_entity_poly.entity_id
_entity_poly.type
_entity_poly.pdbx_seq_one_letter_code
_entity_poly.pdbx_strand_id
1 'polypeptide(L)'
;ALNRMKLEAVRHLPSQGDLFRFFGAADTSHNSKAYDRFIAPHLDPVSRHYWERRNWRGRRRITVFDRNFYQTGLLGLFIAMGHRTGKFFGVDPAGIMQARNIGEQRRFFNEELAPVFDNKLLRWATSRKASLFGLGIPPAQYDSLITSGDGTMASVLKARLEKLACDFPLENNYFAWQAFARRYPNPGEAALPAYLEKQNYETIRGNVGRVAIHHANLIEFLAGKDAGAVDRFVLLDAQDWMTDDQLNALWAEITRTASAGARVIFRTAAEPSLLPGRVSSSLLDQWDYQDQASREFSARDRSA
;
A
#
# COMPACT_ATOMS: atom_id res chain seq x y z
N ALA A 1 -5.74 -12.58 -8.64
CA ALA A 1 -6.55 -13.34 -7.66
C ALA A 1 -7.17 -12.47 -6.57
N LEU A 2 -6.40 -11.68 -5.79
CA LEU A 2 -6.96 -10.87 -4.68
C LEU A 2 -7.95 -9.78 -5.13
N ASN A 3 -7.62 -9.03 -6.18
CA ASN A 3 -8.50 -7.96 -6.66
C ASN A 3 -9.88 -8.52 -7.08
N ARG A 4 -9.91 -9.63 -7.82
CA ARG A 4 -11.15 -10.32 -8.20
C ARG A 4 -11.91 -10.84 -6.99
N MET A 5 -11.21 -11.44 -6.01
CA MET A 5 -11.84 -11.85 -4.75
C MET A 5 -12.48 -10.69 -3.99
N LYS A 6 -11.85 -9.52 -3.95
CA LYS A 6 -12.46 -8.32 -3.34
C LYS A 6 -13.71 -7.87 -4.09
N LEU A 7 -13.70 -7.86 -5.42
CA LEU A 7 -14.89 -7.51 -6.22
C LEU A 7 -16.05 -8.48 -5.96
N GLU A 8 -15.79 -9.79 -6.05
CA GLU A 8 -16.84 -10.80 -5.83
C GLU A 8 -17.33 -10.80 -4.38
N ALA A 9 -16.46 -10.53 -3.41
CA ALA A 9 -16.86 -10.39 -2.01
C ALA A 9 -17.81 -9.19 -1.80
N VAL A 10 -17.50 -8.03 -2.38
CA VAL A 10 -18.39 -6.85 -2.32
C VAL A 10 -19.75 -7.15 -2.96
N ARG A 11 -19.76 -7.89 -4.06
CA ARG A 11 -21.00 -8.25 -4.78
C ARG A 11 -21.87 -9.22 -3.98
N HIS A 12 -21.26 -10.30 -3.50
CA HIS A 12 -21.98 -11.50 -3.11
C HIS A 12 -21.99 -11.78 -1.60
N LEU A 13 -21.15 -11.11 -0.79
CA LEU A 13 -21.32 -11.21 0.66
C LEU A 13 -22.65 -10.55 1.09
N PRO A 14 -23.33 -11.10 2.12
CA PRO A 14 -24.68 -10.64 2.47
C PRO A 14 -24.71 -9.18 2.95
N SER A 15 -23.73 -8.76 3.74
CA SER A 15 -23.72 -7.44 4.38
C SER A 15 -22.33 -6.79 4.44
N GLN A 16 -22.31 -5.50 4.77
CA GLN A 16 -21.08 -4.77 5.09
C GLN A 16 -20.32 -5.40 6.27
N GLY A 17 -21.04 -5.91 7.28
CA GLY A 17 -20.43 -6.59 8.42
C GLY A 17 -19.70 -7.87 8.00
N ASP A 18 -20.24 -8.62 7.03
CA ASP A 18 -19.58 -9.79 6.45
C ASP A 18 -18.32 -9.40 5.68
N LEU A 19 -18.36 -8.30 4.92
CA LEU A 19 -17.19 -7.78 4.20
C LEU A 19 -16.08 -7.35 5.19
N PHE A 20 -16.44 -6.61 6.23
CA PHE A 20 -15.51 -6.22 7.29
C PHE A 20 -14.96 -7.43 8.04
N ARG A 21 -15.79 -8.41 8.41
CA ARG A 21 -15.32 -9.64 9.05
C ARG A 21 -14.31 -10.39 8.16
N PHE A 22 -14.52 -10.39 6.85
CA PHE A 22 -13.65 -11.08 5.91
C PHE A 22 -12.29 -10.39 5.73
N PHE A 23 -12.27 -9.06 5.63
CA PHE A 23 -11.09 -8.30 5.24
C PHE A 23 -10.54 -7.34 6.32
N GLY A 24 -11.28 -7.07 7.38
CA GLY A 24 -10.94 -6.14 8.45
C GLY A 24 -10.62 -6.83 9.77
N ALA A 25 -11.33 -7.91 10.09
CA ALA A 25 -11.13 -8.70 11.30
C ALA A 25 -10.05 -9.78 11.14
N ALA A 26 -9.47 -10.19 12.27
CA ALA A 26 -8.60 -11.35 12.37
C ALA A 26 -9.32 -12.52 13.07
N ASP A 27 -8.72 -13.71 13.00
CA ASP A 27 -9.08 -14.90 13.78
C ASP A 27 -10.55 -15.33 13.66
N THR A 28 -11.11 -15.12 12.47
CA THR A 28 -12.49 -15.51 12.16
C THR A 28 -12.54 -16.79 11.33
N SER A 29 -12.61 -17.94 11.99
CA SER A 29 -12.62 -19.29 11.39
C SER A 29 -13.72 -19.58 10.35
N HIS A 30 -14.70 -18.67 10.23
CA HIS A 30 -15.83 -18.79 9.30
C HIS A 30 -15.58 -18.11 7.95
N ASN A 31 -14.45 -17.41 7.77
CA ASN A 31 -14.17 -16.69 6.52
C ASN A 31 -13.99 -17.65 5.33
N SER A 32 -13.30 -18.77 5.49
CA SER A 32 -13.18 -19.78 4.44
C SER A 32 -14.53 -20.40 4.05
N LYS A 33 -15.45 -20.57 5.02
CA LYS A 33 -16.82 -21.03 4.74
C LYS A 33 -17.63 -19.97 3.98
N ALA A 34 -17.52 -18.70 4.36
CA ALA A 34 -18.16 -17.59 3.65
C ALA A 34 -17.62 -17.48 2.22
N TYR A 35 -16.32 -17.69 2.02
CA TYR A 35 -15.72 -17.80 0.69
C TYR A 35 -16.37 -18.91 -0.13
N ASP A 36 -16.43 -20.13 0.40
CA ASP A 36 -17.00 -21.28 -0.33
C ASP A 36 -18.46 -21.04 -0.74
N ARG A 37 -19.24 -20.42 0.15
CA ARG A 37 -20.67 -20.20 -0.07
C ARG A 37 -20.98 -19.03 -0.99
N PHE A 38 -20.29 -17.90 -0.82
CA PHE A 38 -20.68 -16.63 -1.43
C PHE A 38 -19.70 -16.11 -2.49
N ILE A 39 -18.43 -16.52 -2.48
CA ILE A 39 -17.40 -15.93 -3.35
C ILE A 39 -16.93 -16.93 -4.41
N ALA A 40 -16.56 -18.14 -3.99
CA ALA A 40 -16.00 -19.18 -4.86
C ALA A 40 -16.88 -19.52 -6.09
N PRO A 41 -18.23 -19.54 -6.00
CA PRO A 41 -19.08 -19.82 -7.16
C PRO A 41 -18.99 -18.77 -8.28
N HIS A 42 -18.58 -17.55 -7.95
CA HIS A 42 -18.55 -16.40 -8.87
C HIS A 42 -17.13 -16.03 -9.32
N LEU A 43 -16.10 -16.69 -8.77
CA LEU A 43 -14.72 -16.44 -9.16
C LEU A 43 -14.35 -17.14 -10.46
N ASP A 44 -13.53 -16.47 -11.26
CA ASP A 44 -12.91 -17.06 -12.44
C ASP A 44 -12.04 -18.28 -12.06
N PRO A 45 -11.90 -19.29 -12.94
CA PRO A 45 -11.18 -20.52 -12.64
C PRO A 45 -9.74 -20.31 -12.16
N VAL A 46 -9.03 -19.30 -12.70
CA VAL A 46 -7.64 -19.02 -12.35
C VAL A 46 -7.55 -18.46 -10.93
N SER A 47 -8.39 -17.48 -10.57
CA SER A 47 -8.43 -16.93 -9.22
C SER A 47 -8.90 -17.97 -8.20
N ARG A 48 -9.90 -18.79 -8.55
CA ARG A 48 -10.40 -19.86 -7.68
C ARG A 48 -9.31 -20.89 -7.41
N HIS A 49 -8.64 -21.38 -8.44
CA HIS A 49 -7.52 -22.31 -8.32
C HIS A 49 -6.42 -21.76 -7.40
N TYR A 50 -6.08 -20.48 -7.53
CA TYR A 50 -5.10 -19.83 -6.66
C TYR A 50 -5.47 -19.89 -5.16
N TRP A 51 -6.73 -19.58 -4.82
CA TRP A 51 -7.22 -19.55 -3.44
C TRP A 51 -7.49 -20.92 -2.84
N GLU A 52 -7.87 -21.90 -3.67
CA GLU A 52 -8.10 -23.27 -3.25
C GLU A 52 -6.82 -24.12 -3.24
N ARG A 53 -5.71 -23.61 -3.81
CA ARG A 53 -4.41 -24.28 -3.77
C ARG A 53 -4.02 -24.65 -2.34
N ARG A 54 -3.64 -25.91 -2.15
CA ARG A 54 -3.23 -26.45 -0.86
C ARG A 54 -1.73 -26.30 -0.64
N ASN A 55 -1.34 -26.02 0.59
CA ASN A 55 0.05 -26.14 1.02
C ASN A 55 0.40 -27.61 1.32
N TRP A 56 1.66 -27.86 1.67
CA TRP A 56 2.14 -29.21 2.02
C TRP A 56 1.41 -29.87 3.21
N ARG A 57 0.73 -29.08 4.06
CA ARG A 57 -0.13 -29.59 5.16
C ARG A 57 -1.59 -29.79 4.73
N GLY A 58 -1.90 -29.74 3.44
CA GLY A 58 -3.25 -29.90 2.91
C GLY A 58 -4.20 -28.71 3.15
N ARG A 59 -3.75 -27.61 3.77
CA ARG A 59 -4.59 -26.44 4.02
C ARG A 59 -4.71 -25.59 2.77
N ARG A 60 -5.94 -25.23 2.40
CA ARG A 60 -6.23 -24.32 1.28
C ARG A 60 -5.69 -22.93 1.60
N ARG A 61 -5.16 -22.22 0.60
CA ARG A 61 -4.64 -20.86 0.77
C ARG A 61 -5.69 -19.92 1.38
N ILE A 62 -6.97 -20.06 1.04
CA ILE A 62 -8.03 -19.20 1.56
C ILE A 62 -8.14 -19.18 3.09
N THR A 63 -7.69 -20.23 3.79
CA THR A 63 -7.73 -20.27 5.27
C THR A 63 -6.80 -19.23 5.92
N VAL A 64 -5.99 -18.48 5.16
CA VAL A 64 -5.29 -17.30 5.69
C VAL A 64 -6.25 -16.23 6.21
N PHE A 65 -7.45 -16.13 5.63
CA PHE A 65 -8.50 -15.22 6.08
C PHE A 65 -9.23 -15.73 7.33
N ASP A 66 -9.06 -17.00 7.71
CA ASP A 66 -9.56 -17.52 8.99
C ASP A 66 -8.76 -17.01 10.19
N ARG A 67 -7.61 -16.37 9.92
CA ARG A 67 -6.63 -15.85 10.87
C ARG A 67 -6.43 -14.37 10.57
N ASN A 68 -5.22 -13.85 10.80
CA ASN A 68 -4.85 -12.52 10.36
C ASN A 68 -4.17 -12.55 8.99
N PHE A 69 -4.93 -12.27 7.92
CA PHE A 69 -4.41 -12.18 6.55
C PHE A 69 -3.21 -11.23 6.44
N TYR A 70 -3.25 -10.08 7.12
CA TYR A 70 -2.23 -9.04 7.03
C TYR A 70 -0.91 -9.39 7.70
N GLN A 71 -0.88 -10.46 8.51
CA GLN A 71 0.36 -10.98 9.09
C GLN A 71 1.03 -12.06 8.22
N THR A 72 0.41 -12.49 7.11
CA THR A 72 0.91 -13.61 6.29
C THR A 72 1.76 -13.21 5.10
N GLY A 73 1.64 -11.97 4.63
CA GLY A 73 2.43 -11.44 3.52
C GLY A 73 3.84 -11.02 3.93
N LEU A 74 4.67 -10.71 2.94
CA LEU A 74 6.05 -10.25 3.16
C LEU A 74 6.09 -9.08 4.15
N LEU A 75 5.33 -8.01 3.89
CA LEU A 75 5.23 -6.86 4.78
C LEU A 75 4.84 -7.23 6.22
N GLY A 76 3.89 -8.15 6.41
CA GLY A 76 3.48 -8.61 7.73
C GLY A 76 4.60 -9.34 8.50
N LEU A 77 5.45 -10.08 7.79
CA LEU A 77 6.66 -10.70 8.34
C LEU A 77 7.73 -9.66 8.69
N PHE A 78 7.89 -8.62 7.88
CA PHE A 78 8.81 -7.51 8.17
C PHE A 78 8.38 -6.74 9.41
N ILE A 79 7.10 -6.39 9.52
CA ILE A 79 6.56 -5.74 10.72
C ILE A 79 6.79 -6.64 11.94
N ALA A 80 6.50 -7.95 11.83
CA ALA A 80 6.76 -8.88 12.93
C ALA A 80 8.25 -8.94 13.32
N MET A 81 9.16 -8.87 12.36
CA MET A 81 10.61 -8.80 12.63
C MET A 81 10.98 -7.49 13.32
N GLY A 82 10.47 -6.34 12.84
CA GLY A 82 10.69 -5.04 13.47
C GLY A 82 10.23 -5.01 14.93
N HIS A 83 9.05 -5.59 15.21
CA HIS A 83 8.57 -5.77 16.58
C HIS A 83 9.50 -6.62 17.45
N ARG A 84 10.01 -7.74 16.91
CA ARG A 84 10.99 -8.58 17.64
C ARG A 84 12.30 -7.85 17.89
N THR A 85 12.78 -7.10 16.91
CA THR A 85 14.00 -6.28 17.03
C THR A 85 13.83 -5.21 18.09
N GLY A 86 12.71 -4.49 18.08
CA GLY A 86 12.39 -3.53 19.14
C GLY A 86 12.45 -4.19 20.51
N LYS A 87 11.76 -5.34 20.67
CA LYS A 87 11.72 -6.07 21.95
C LYS A 87 13.09 -6.56 22.39
N PHE A 88 13.93 -6.97 21.44
CA PHE A 88 15.32 -7.33 21.71
C PHE A 88 16.14 -6.16 22.26
N PHE A 89 15.85 -4.93 21.80
CA PHE A 89 16.42 -3.69 22.33
C PHE A 89 15.65 -3.11 23.54
N GLY A 90 14.70 -3.86 24.12
CA GLY A 90 13.95 -3.47 25.32
C GLY A 90 12.69 -2.63 25.07
N VAL A 91 12.30 -2.41 23.81
CA VAL A 91 11.20 -1.53 23.42
C VAL A 91 10.06 -2.32 22.79
N ASP A 92 8.81 -2.14 23.21
CA ASP A 92 7.66 -2.72 22.50
C ASP A 92 7.01 -1.67 21.58
N PRO A 93 7.16 -1.77 20.23
CA PRO A 93 6.56 -0.78 19.33
C PRO A 93 5.05 -0.68 19.42
N ALA A 94 4.36 -1.73 19.91
CA ALA A 94 2.91 -1.67 20.15
C ALA A 94 2.53 -0.65 21.25
N GLY A 95 3.48 -0.25 22.11
CA GLY A 95 3.28 0.74 23.17
C GLY A 95 2.76 2.08 22.67
N ILE A 96 3.13 2.48 21.45
CA ILE A 96 2.64 3.74 20.85
C ILE A 96 1.11 3.77 20.72
N MET A 97 0.45 2.61 20.63
CA MET A 97 -1.01 2.52 20.52
C MET A 97 -1.75 3.02 21.77
N GLN A 98 -1.04 3.26 22.88
CA GLN A 98 -1.60 3.84 24.10
C GLN A 98 -1.62 5.38 24.07
N ALA A 99 -0.94 6.00 23.10
CA ALA A 99 -0.89 7.45 22.96
C ALA A 99 -2.26 8.01 22.56
N ARG A 100 -2.69 9.06 23.26
CA ARG A 100 -4.00 9.71 23.07
C ARG A 100 -3.95 10.91 22.12
N ASN A 101 -2.76 11.40 21.82
CA ASN A 101 -2.55 12.55 20.96
C ASN A 101 -1.16 12.50 20.31
N ILE A 102 -0.93 13.38 19.33
CA ILE A 102 0.33 13.47 18.59
C ILE A 102 1.53 13.79 19.51
N GLY A 103 1.32 14.58 20.57
CA GLY A 103 2.39 14.89 21.53
C GLY A 103 2.90 13.64 22.25
N GLU A 104 1.99 12.78 22.71
CA GLU A 104 2.33 11.50 23.32
C GLU A 104 2.94 10.52 22.31
N GLN A 105 2.44 10.49 21.07
CA GLN A 105 3.05 9.71 19.98
C GLN A 105 4.50 10.14 19.75
N ARG A 106 4.76 11.44 19.68
CA ARG A 106 6.10 12.01 19.45
C ARG A 106 7.03 11.76 20.63
N ARG A 107 6.53 11.85 21.87
CA ARG A 107 7.29 11.48 23.06
C ARG A 107 7.71 10.01 23.02
N PHE A 108 6.75 9.11 22.80
CA PHE A 108 7.04 7.67 22.68
C PHE A 108 8.03 7.39 21.54
N PHE A 109 7.87 8.03 20.38
CA PHE A 109 8.81 7.86 19.28
C PHE A 109 10.22 8.31 19.67
N ASN A 110 10.38 9.50 20.25
CA ASN A 110 11.70 10.04 20.58
C ASN A 110 12.39 9.30 21.72
N GLU A 111 11.64 8.87 22.74
CA GLU A 111 12.19 8.23 23.93
C GLU A 111 12.42 6.73 23.75
N GLU A 112 11.55 6.05 23.01
CA GLU A 112 11.55 4.58 22.90
C GLU A 112 11.99 4.09 21.51
N LEU A 113 11.41 4.60 20.43
CA LEU A 113 11.66 4.06 19.07
C LEU A 113 12.92 4.61 18.40
N ALA A 114 13.13 5.92 18.48
CA ALA A 114 14.22 6.62 17.82
C ALA A 114 15.61 6.12 18.28
N PRO A 115 15.88 5.84 19.57
CA PRO A 115 17.19 5.36 20.02
C PRO A 115 17.59 3.99 19.44
N VAL A 116 16.61 3.17 19.04
CA VAL A 116 16.89 1.86 18.41
C VAL A 116 17.68 2.04 17.10
N PHE A 117 17.44 3.14 16.37
CA PHE A 117 18.14 3.47 15.12
C PHE A 117 19.59 3.91 15.31
N ASP A 118 19.97 4.31 16.52
CA ASP A 118 21.34 4.70 16.84
C ASP A 118 22.23 3.48 17.15
N ASN A 119 21.64 2.28 17.26
CA ASN A 119 22.38 1.05 17.53
C ASN A 119 23.25 0.62 16.34
N LYS A 120 24.55 0.39 16.59
CA LYS A 120 25.53 -0.02 15.57
C LYS A 120 25.16 -1.30 14.82
N LEU A 121 24.55 -2.28 15.50
CA LEU A 121 24.12 -3.54 14.86
C LEU A 121 22.97 -3.31 13.88
N LEU A 122 22.00 -2.46 14.26
CA LEU A 122 20.89 -2.13 13.37
C LEU A 122 21.39 -1.34 12.16
N ARG A 123 22.22 -0.32 12.36
CA ARG A 123 22.84 0.45 11.27
C ARG A 123 23.62 -0.44 10.30
N TRP A 124 24.35 -1.41 10.81
CA TRP A 124 25.08 -2.40 10.00
C TRP A 124 24.14 -3.36 9.26
N ALA A 125 23.03 -3.78 9.87
CA ALA A 125 22.07 -4.66 9.21
C ALA A 125 21.35 -3.92 8.07
N THR A 126 20.92 -2.68 8.30
CA THR A 126 20.17 -1.87 7.32
C THR A 126 21.03 -1.31 6.19
N SER A 127 22.35 -1.28 6.34
CA SER A 127 23.27 -0.85 5.26
C SER A 127 23.45 -1.92 4.16
N ARG A 128 22.89 -3.13 4.35
CA ARG A 128 22.95 -4.20 3.35
C ARG A 128 21.75 -4.10 2.39
N LYS A 129 22.01 -3.85 1.10
CA LYS A 129 20.98 -3.74 0.04
C LYS A 129 19.91 -4.86 0.06
N ALA A 130 20.28 -6.08 0.47
CA ALA A 130 19.39 -7.22 0.53
C ALA A 130 18.31 -7.17 1.63
N SER A 131 18.49 -6.38 2.71
CA SER A 131 17.51 -6.32 3.82
C SER A 131 16.24 -5.55 3.46
N LEU A 132 16.25 -4.79 2.36
CA LEU A 132 15.21 -3.82 2.00
C LEU A 132 14.25 -4.31 0.92
N PHE A 133 14.63 -5.39 0.21
CA PHE A 133 13.79 -6.01 -0.81
C PHE A 133 12.41 -6.39 -0.25
N GLY A 134 12.35 -6.84 1.01
CA GLY A 134 11.08 -7.21 1.61
C GLY A 134 10.32 -6.10 2.34
N LEU A 135 10.87 -4.88 2.38
CA LEU A 135 10.11 -3.66 2.63
C LEU A 135 9.41 -3.14 1.37
N GLY A 136 9.52 -3.86 0.24
CA GLY A 136 8.96 -3.42 -1.05
C GLY A 136 9.78 -2.30 -1.70
N ILE A 137 10.99 -2.02 -1.19
CA ILE A 137 11.89 -1.00 -1.73
C ILE A 137 12.82 -1.68 -2.74
N PRO A 138 12.69 -1.41 -4.05
CA PRO A 138 13.64 -1.86 -5.08
C PRO A 138 15.07 -1.44 -4.81
N PRO A 139 16.05 -2.23 -5.28
CA PRO A 139 17.44 -1.79 -5.37
C PRO A 139 17.63 -0.50 -6.17
N ALA A 140 16.79 -0.25 -7.19
CA ALA A 140 16.83 0.98 -7.98
C ALA A 140 16.39 2.23 -7.19
N GLN A 141 15.46 2.09 -6.22
CA GLN A 141 15.11 3.18 -5.30
C GLN A 141 16.17 3.35 -4.19
N TYR A 142 17.05 2.38 -3.96
CA TYR A 142 18.04 2.45 -2.88
C TYR A 142 18.93 3.68 -2.99
N ASP A 143 19.50 3.92 -4.18
CA ASP A 143 20.44 5.02 -4.39
C ASP A 143 19.70 6.38 -4.41
N SER A 144 18.46 6.44 -4.92
CA SER A 144 17.61 7.65 -4.89
C SER A 144 17.03 7.98 -3.51
N LEU A 145 16.96 7.01 -2.59
CA LEU A 145 16.47 7.22 -1.22
C LEU A 145 17.58 7.64 -0.25
N ILE A 146 18.82 7.31 -0.57
CA ILE A 146 19.98 7.65 0.29
C ILE A 146 20.44 9.10 0.09
N THR A 147 20.00 9.76 -0.98
CA THR A 147 20.29 11.19 -1.19
C THR A 147 19.56 12.12 -0.21
N SER A 148 18.67 11.61 0.65
CA SER A 148 17.99 12.37 1.70
C SER A 148 18.64 12.13 3.09
N GLY A 149 18.99 13.22 3.80
CA GLY A 149 19.49 13.18 5.19
C GLY A 149 21.00 12.94 5.35
N ASP A 150 21.40 12.16 6.37
CA ASP A 150 22.82 11.83 6.68
C ASP A 150 23.43 10.78 5.72
N GLY A 151 22.71 10.41 4.67
CA GLY A 151 23.17 9.42 3.68
C GLY A 151 23.10 7.97 4.15
N THR A 152 22.34 7.65 5.22
CA THR A 152 22.21 6.28 5.71
C THR A 152 20.79 5.74 5.59
N MET A 153 20.65 4.45 5.24
CA MET A 153 19.34 3.82 5.20
C MET A 153 18.64 3.79 6.57
N ALA A 154 19.41 3.77 7.66
CA ALA A 154 18.86 3.85 9.01
C ALA A 154 18.12 5.17 9.25
N SER A 155 18.65 6.31 8.77
CA SER A 155 17.98 7.60 8.91
C SER A 155 16.75 7.71 8.02
N VAL A 156 16.78 7.16 6.80
CA VAL A 156 15.61 7.07 5.91
C VAL A 156 14.49 6.26 6.56
N LEU A 157 14.81 5.08 7.11
CA LEU A 157 13.83 4.23 7.81
C LEU A 157 13.31 4.91 9.09
N LYS A 158 14.17 5.60 9.83
CA LYS A 158 13.79 6.39 11.01
C LYS A 158 12.80 7.49 10.64
N ALA A 159 13.09 8.27 9.60
CA ALA A 159 12.23 9.37 9.13
C ALA A 159 10.87 8.86 8.64
N ARG A 160 10.84 7.75 7.88
CA ARG A 160 9.58 7.11 7.46
C ARG A 160 8.78 6.58 8.64
N LEU A 161 9.43 5.96 9.62
CA LEU A 161 8.76 5.49 10.83
C LEU A 161 8.25 6.68 11.67
N GLU A 162 9.01 7.77 11.76
CA GLU A 162 8.61 9.00 12.44
C GLU A 162 7.34 9.57 11.80
N LYS A 163 7.34 9.76 10.48
CA LYS A 163 6.15 10.24 9.75
C LYS A 163 4.93 9.36 10.03
N LEU A 164 5.10 8.04 9.92
CA LEU A 164 4.02 7.08 10.20
C LEU A 164 3.51 7.18 11.65
N ALA A 165 4.41 7.39 12.61
CA ALA A 165 4.11 7.44 14.04
C ALA A 165 3.58 8.81 14.51
N CYS A 166 3.99 9.91 13.89
CA CYS A 166 3.93 11.24 14.52
C CYS A 166 3.27 12.33 13.66
N ASP A 167 3.10 12.14 12.35
CA ASP A 167 2.51 13.19 11.49
C ASP A 167 0.98 13.13 11.45
N PHE A 168 0.41 11.98 11.81
CA PHE A 168 -1.04 11.76 11.81
C PHE A 168 -1.50 11.19 13.14
N PRO A 169 -2.67 11.61 13.66
CA PRO A 169 -3.31 10.96 14.80
C PRO A 169 -3.57 9.47 14.50
N LEU A 170 -3.31 8.59 15.46
CA LEU A 170 -3.58 7.15 15.31
C LEU A 170 -5.04 6.86 14.95
N GLU A 171 -5.99 7.64 15.48
CA GLU A 171 -7.43 7.55 15.15
C GLU A 171 -7.72 7.71 13.65
N ASN A 172 -6.84 8.38 12.91
CA ASN A 172 -6.99 8.66 11.49
C ASN A 172 -5.94 7.95 10.63
N ASN A 173 -5.15 7.01 11.17
CA ASN A 173 -4.04 6.41 10.43
C ASN A 173 -4.01 4.87 10.51
N TYR A 174 -4.87 4.21 9.72
CA TYR A 174 -4.91 2.74 9.66
C TYR A 174 -3.60 2.09 9.18
N PHE A 175 -2.66 2.84 8.56
CA PHE A 175 -1.33 2.34 8.24
C PHE A 175 -0.50 2.17 9.51
N ALA A 176 -0.55 3.15 10.42
CA ALA A 176 0.08 3.05 11.73
C ALA A 176 -0.51 1.87 12.55
N TRP A 177 -1.83 1.63 12.47
CA TRP A 177 -2.44 0.44 13.08
C TRP A 177 -1.85 -0.86 12.53
N GLN A 178 -1.62 -0.98 11.22
CA GLN A 178 -0.97 -2.16 10.65
C GLN A 178 0.48 -2.30 11.13
N ALA A 179 1.23 -1.20 11.21
CA ALA A 179 2.62 -1.22 11.65
C ALA A 179 2.79 -1.52 13.15
N PHE A 180 1.97 -0.92 14.02
CA PHE A 180 2.14 -0.99 15.47
C PHE A 180 1.17 -1.96 16.14
N ALA A 181 -0.09 -2.05 15.72
CA ALA A 181 -1.07 -2.99 16.26
C ALA A 181 -1.13 -4.33 15.49
N ARG A 182 -0.54 -4.40 14.29
CA ARG A 182 -0.53 -5.61 13.43
C ARG A 182 -1.94 -6.13 13.08
N ARG A 183 -2.91 -5.22 13.04
CA ARG A 183 -4.31 -5.44 12.65
C ARG A 183 -4.91 -4.13 12.17
N TYR A 184 -6.08 -4.19 11.55
CA TYR A 184 -6.91 -3.00 11.39
C TYR A 184 -7.67 -2.68 12.68
N PRO A 185 -8.07 -1.42 12.86
CA PRO A 185 -8.99 -1.05 13.93
C PRO A 185 -10.33 -1.77 13.77
N ASN A 186 -11.04 -1.98 14.88
CA ASN A 186 -12.43 -2.38 14.86
C ASN A 186 -13.32 -1.20 14.43
N PRO A 187 -14.55 -1.43 13.94
CA PRO A 187 -15.45 -0.34 13.58
C PRO A 187 -15.70 0.58 14.78
N GLY A 188 -15.45 1.88 14.61
CA GLY A 188 -15.58 2.88 15.68
C GLY A 188 -14.33 3.08 16.54
N GLU A 189 -13.28 2.26 16.38
CA GLU A 189 -12.01 2.41 17.11
C GLU A 189 -11.09 3.44 16.45
N ALA A 190 -11.00 3.43 15.12
CA ALA A 190 -10.28 4.40 14.30
C ALA A 190 -10.76 4.31 12.83
N ALA A 191 -10.30 5.26 12.00
CA ALA A 191 -10.55 5.27 10.56
C ALA A 191 -10.08 3.97 9.91
N LEU A 192 -10.86 3.49 8.93
CA LEU A 192 -10.58 2.27 8.20
C LEU A 192 -10.09 2.60 6.79
N PRO A 193 -9.52 1.63 6.05
CA PRO A 193 -9.43 1.74 4.61
C PRO A 193 -10.82 2.05 4.03
N ALA A 194 -10.91 3.00 3.11
CA ALA A 194 -12.20 3.51 2.61
C ALA A 194 -13.17 2.41 2.15
N TYR A 195 -12.66 1.32 1.56
CA TYR A 195 -13.48 0.19 1.10
C TYR A 195 -14.08 -0.69 2.21
N LEU A 196 -13.59 -0.55 3.45
CA LEU A 196 -14.11 -1.25 4.64
C LEU A 196 -15.02 -0.36 5.48
N GLU A 197 -15.02 0.95 5.26
CA GLU A 197 -15.89 1.87 5.98
C GLU A 197 -17.36 1.65 5.61
N LYS A 198 -18.21 1.61 6.62
CA LYS A 198 -19.65 1.38 6.44
C LYS A 198 -20.30 2.41 5.53
N GLN A 199 -19.91 3.68 5.65
CA GLN A 199 -20.46 4.79 4.87
C GLN A 199 -20.22 4.65 3.36
N ASN A 200 -19.15 3.98 2.94
CA ASN A 200 -18.80 3.82 1.53
C ASN A 200 -19.37 2.52 0.92
N TYR A 201 -19.91 1.61 1.74
CA TYR A 201 -20.25 0.27 1.30
C TYR A 201 -21.30 0.24 0.18
N GLU A 202 -22.41 0.96 0.34
CA GLU A 202 -23.48 0.98 -0.67
C GLU A 202 -23.00 1.61 -1.99
N THR A 203 -22.25 2.71 -1.91
CA THR A 203 -21.65 3.35 -3.08
C THR A 203 -20.71 2.40 -3.83
N ILE A 204 -19.85 1.68 -3.10
CA ILE A 204 -18.92 0.72 -3.70
C ILE A 204 -19.68 -0.47 -4.29
N ARG A 205 -20.67 -1.02 -3.56
CA ARG A 205 -21.49 -2.15 -4.01
C ARG A 205 -22.29 -1.80 -5.27
N GLY A 206 -22.85 -0.59 -5.36
CA GLY A 206 -23.57 -0.13 -6.55
C GLY A 206 -22.68 0.10 -7.78
N ASN A 207 -21.37 0.31 -7.60
CA ASN A 207 -20.43 0.61 -8.69
C ASN A 207 -19.47 -0.53 -9.03
N VAL A 208 -19.47 -1.63 -8.28
CA VAL A 208 -18.57 -2.78 -8.48
C VAL A 208 -18.69 -3.41 -9.88
N GLY A 209 -19.83 -3.28 -10.55
CA GLY A 209 -20.05 -3.72 -11.93
C GLY A 209 -19.29 -2.90 -12.98
N ARG A 210 -18.80 -1.72 -12.62
CA ARG A 210 -18.05 -0.80 -13.51
C ARG A 210 -16.53 -1.04 -13.47
N VAL A 211 -16.08 -2.03 -12.71
CA VAL A 211 -14.65 -2.32 -12.54
C VAL A 211 -14.26 -3.50 -13.42
N ALA A 212 -13.28 -3.27 -14.30
CA ALA A 212 -12.61 -4.31 -15.07
C ALA A 212 -11.18 -4.52 -14.56
N ILE A 213 -10.74 -5.78 -14.49
CA ILE A 213 -9.38 -6.15 -14.09
C ILE A 213 -8.66 -6.80 -15.26
N HIS A 214 -7.63 -6.12 -15.75
CA HIS A 214 -6.76 -6.59 -16.81
C HIS A 214 -5.45 -7.10 -16.22
N HIS A 215 -4.96 -8.23 -16.75
CA HIS A 215 -3.60 -8.70 -16.51
C HIS A 215 -2.83 -8.47 -17.80
N ALA A 216 -2.21 -7.29 -17.92
CA ALA A 216 -1.56 -6.80 -19.13
C ALA A 216 -0.47 -5.79 -18.78
N ASN A 217 0.44 -5.54 -19.72
CA ASN A 217 1.30 -4.36 -19.66
C ASN A 217 0.45 -3.09 -19.86
N LEU A 218 0.66 -2.06 -19.04
CA LEU A 218 -0.15 -0.84 -19.09
C LEU A 218 0.04 -0.08 -20.41
N ILE A 219 1.26 -0.04 -20.95
CA ILE A 219 1.58 0.64 -22.21
C ILE A 219 0.81 -0.03 -23.35
N GLU A 220 0.87 -1.37 -23.45
CA GLU A 220 0.12 -2.14 -24.46
C GLU A 220 -1.40 -1.99 -24.29
N PHE A 221 -1.88 -1.95 -23.04
CA PHE A 221 -3.30 -1.74 -22.75
C PHE A 221 -3.79 -0.36 -23.21
N LEU A 222 -2.98 0.68 -23.04
CA LEU A 222 -3.29 2.01 -23.57
C LEU A 222 -3.14 2.08 -25.08
N ALA A 223 -2.13 1.41 -25.67
CA ALA A 223 -1.94 1.32 -27.11
C ALA A 223 -3.18 0.73 -27.83
N GLY A 224 -3.88 -0.21 -27.20
CA GLY A 224 -5.13 -0.77 -27.70
C GLY A 224 -6.37 0.13 -27.54
N LYS A 225 -6.25 1.35 -26.98
CA LYS A 225 -7.34 2.31 -26.82
C LYS A 225 -7.32 3.40 -27.88
N ASP A 226 -8.51 3.89 -28.21
CA ASP A 226 -8.69 5.06 -29.05
C ASP A 226 -8.06 6.30 -28.40
N ALA A 227 -7.63 7.24 -29.26
CA ALA A 227 -7.15 8.54 -28.80
C ALA A 227 -8.28 9.29 -28.07
N GLY A 228 -7.94 9.98 -26.98
CA GLY A 228 -8.94 10.74 -26.20
C GLY A 228 -9.93 9.92 -25.38
N ALA A 229 -9.74 8.61 -25.21
CA ALA A 229 -10.69 7.73 -24.56
C ALA A 229 -10.57 7.60 -23.03
N VAL A 230 -9.56 8.24 -22.40
CA VAL A 230 -9.26 8.05 -20.97
C VAL A 230 -9.22 9.39 -20.24
N ASP A 231 -10.08 9.52 -19.22
CA ASP A 231 -10.18 10.76 -18.44
C ASP A 231 -9.16 10.86 -17.31
N ARG A 232 -8.80 9.74 -16.67
CA ARG A 232 -8.01 9.77 -15.43
C ARG A 232 -7.02 8.61 -15.40
N PHE A 233 -5.79 8.92 -15.00
CA PHE A 233 -4.70 7.97 -14.83
C PHE A 233 -4.21 8.02 -13.38
N VAL A 234 -4.07 6.86 -12.75
CA VAL A 234 -3.58 6.74 -11.37
C VAL A 234 -2.41 5.76 -11.35
N LEU A 235 -1.21 6.26 -11.10
CA LEU A 235 0.04 5.49 -11.14
C LEU A 235 0.70 5.48 -9.75
N LEU A 236 0.60 4.37 -9.03
CA LEU A 236 1.15 4.25 -7.68
C LEU A 236 2.48 3.46 -7.71
N ASP A 237 3.59 4.14 -7.40
CA ASP A 237 4.96 3.58 -7.29
C ASP A 237 5.44 2.77 -8.50
N ALA A 238 4.82 2.97 -9.67
CA ALA A 238 5.12 2.21 -10.88
C ALA A 238 6.30 2.80 -11.65
N GLN A 239 6.39 4.13 -11.70
CA GLN A 239 7.32 4.86 -12.57
C GLN A 239 8.76 4.79 -12.09
N ASP A 240 9.00 4.65 -10.78
CA ASP A 240 10.34 4.56 -10.19
C ASP A 240 11.16 3.36 -10.69
N TRP A 241 10.50 2.37 -11.30
CA TRP A 241 11.12 1.14 -11.81
C TRP A 241 11.39 1.16 -13.31
N MET A 242 10.90 2.19 -14.00
CA MET A 242 10.94 2.25 -15.45
C MET A 242 12.24 2.86 -15.95
N THR A 243 12.77 2.34 -17.06
CA THR A 243 13.83 3.01 -17.81
C THR A 243 13.29 4.26 -18.50
N ASP A 244 14.18 5.12 -18.98
CA ASP A 244 13.77 6.34 -19.68
C ASP A 244 12.96 6.00 -20.95
N ASP A 245 13.32 4.95 -21.68
CA ASP A 245 12.54 4.46 -22.83
C ASP A 245 11.12 4.02 -22.43
N GLN A 246 11.00 3.29 -21.31
CA GLN A 246 9.70 2.85 -20.80
C GLN A 246 8.84 4.02 -20.31
N LEU A 247 9.45 5.02 -19.65
CA LEU A 247 8.76 6.23 -19.24
C LEU A 247 8.25 7.01 -20.45
N ASN A 248 9.09 7.22 -21.46
CA ASN A 248 8.68 7.92 -22.68
C ASN A 248 7.57 7.17 -23.42
N ALA A 249 7.65 5.84 -23.53
CA ALA A 249 6.60 5.02 -24.14
C ALA A 249 5.28 5.10 -23.35
N LEU A 250 5.34 5.04 -22.02
CA LEU A 250 4.15 5.19 -21.17
C LEU A 250 3.52 6.57 -21.32
N TRP A 251 4.32 7.64 -21.23
CA TRP A 251 3.82 9.01 -21.31
C TRP A 251 3.31 9.36 -22.71
N ALA A 252 3.89 8.80 -23.78
CA ALA A 252 3.35 8.92 -25.12
C ALA A 252 1.93 8.32 -25.22
N GLU A 253 1.72 7.12 -24.67
CA GLU A 253 0.40 6.49 -24.69
C GLU A 253 -0.61 7.16 -23.75
N ILE A 254 -0.18 7.65 -22.58
CA ILE A 254 -1.01 8.46 -21.70
C ILE A 254 -1.47 9.73 -22.43
N THR A 255 -0.55 10.48 -23.03
CA THR A 255 -0.87 11.71 -23.77
C THR A 255 -1.79 11.43 -24.96
N ARG A 256 -1.55 10.38 -25.74
CA ARG A 256 -2.38 10.02 -26.89
C ARG A 256 -3.82 9.65 -26.48
N THR A 257 -3.96 8.88 -25.39
CA THR A 257 -5.26 8.36 -24.95
C THR A 257 -6.01 9.32 -24.01
N ALA A 258 -5.36 10.38 -23.55
CA ALA A 258 -5.96 11.38 -22.67
C ALA A 258 -7.09 12.16 -23.34
N SER A 259 -8.27 12.17 -22.72
CA SER A 259 -9.37 13.05 -23.11
C SER A 259 -9.04 14.52 -22.78
N ALA A 260 -9.80 15.45 -23.37
CA ALA A 260 -9.68 16.87 -23.02
C ALA A 260 -9.99 17.08 -21.52
N GLY A 261 -9.06 17.68 -20.78
CA GLY A 261 -9.18 17.84 -19.33
C GLY A 261 -8.90 16.55 -18.54
N ALA A 262 -8.19 15.59 -19.15
CA ALA A 262 -7.68 14.41 -18.45
C ALA A 262 -6.75 14.81 -17.29
N ARG A 263 -6.61 13.92 -16.31
CA ARG A 263 -5.71 14.14 -15.17
C ARG A 263 -4.88 12.90 -14.90
N VAL A 264 -3.59 13.10 -14.64
CA VAL A 264 -2.68 12.08 -14.15
C VAL A 264 -2.38 12.37 -12.70
N ILE A 265 -2.58 11.39 -11.82
CA ILE A 265 -2.08 11.42 -10.44
C ILE A 265 -1.09 10.28 -10.32
N PHE A 266 0.10 10.58 -9.84
CA PHE A 266 1.09 9.56 -9.55
C PHE A 266 1.76 9.80 -8.21
N ARG A 267 2.22 8.72 -7.60
CA ARG A 267 3.05 8.75 -6.40
C ARG A 267 4.38 8.07 -6.72
N THR A 268 5.47 8.70 -6.30
CA THR A 268 6.84 8.26 -6.56
C THR A 268 7.69 8.39 -5.32
N ALA A 269 8.74 7.57 -5.21
CA ALA A 269 9.66 7.60 -4.09
C ALA A 269 10.71 8.72 -4.20
N ALA A 270 10.97 9.22 -5.42
CA ALA A 270 11.98 10.24 -5.68
C ALA A 270 11.47 11.67 -5.44
N GLU A 271 12.31 12.49 -4.80
CA GLU A 271 12.22 13.95 -4.78
C GLU A 271 13.57 14.55 -5.23
N PRO A 272 13.60 15.50 -6.20
CA PRO A 272 12.47 16.04 -6.98
C PRO A 272 11.82 14.99 -7.89
N SER A 273 10.67 15.34 -8.51
CA SER A 273 9.94 14.46 -9.43
C SER A 273 10.88 13.79 -10.44
N LEU A 274 10.70 12.49 -10.70
CA LEU A 274 11.57 11.75 -11.60
C LEU A 274 11.33 12.05 -13.09
N LEU A 275 10.28 12.80 -13.46
CA LEU A 275 9.91 12.98 -14.86
C LEU A 275 10.82 13.97 -15.59
N PRO A 276 11.09 15.19 -15.08
CA PRO A 276 11.97 16.14 -15.74
C PRO A 276 13.36 15.55 -15.97
N GLY A 277 13.86 15.64 -17.20
CA GLY A 277 15.15 15.07 -17.61
C GLY A 277 15.11 13.59 -18.00
N ARG A 278 14.06 12.84 -17.66
CA ARG A 278 13.88 11.43 -18.04
C ARG A 278 12.79 11.24 -19.09
N VAL A 279 11.73 12.05 -19.05
CA VAL A 279 10.68 12.10 -20.07
C VAL A 279 10.92 13.30 -20.99
N SER A 280 10.70 13.12 -22.29
CA SER A 280 10.84 14.16 -23.30
C SER A 280 10.00 15.39 -22.93
N SER A 281 10.58 16.58 -23.06
CA SER A 281 9.88 17.84 -22.81
C SER A 281 8.65 17.99 -23.72
N SER A 282 8.71 17.53 -24.97
CA SER A 282 7.57 17.60 -25.90
C SER A 282 6.34 16.84 -25.41
N LEU A 283 6.52 15.81 -24.57
CA LEU A 283 5.42 15.11 -23.92
C LEU A 283 4.97 15.86 -22.65
N LEU A 284 5.91 16.30 -21.82
CA LEU A 284 5.59 16.99 -20.56
C LEU A 284 4.94 18.35 -20.77
N ASP A 285 5.34 19.09 -21.82
CA ASP A 285 4.82 20.42 -22.17
C ASP A 285 3.34 20.40 -22.57
N GLN A 286 2.77 19.21 -22.83
CA GLN A 286 1.34 19.01 -23.09
C GLN A 286 0.51 18.90 -21.81
N TRP A 287 1.16 18.84 -20.64
CA TRP A 287 0.52 18.70 -19.34
C TRP A 287 0.84 19.89 -18.44
N ASP A 288 -0.15 20.34 -17.68
CA ASP A 288 0.02 21.37 -16.66
C ASP A 288 0.33 20.72 -15.31
N TYR A 289 1.55 20.90 -14.81
CA TYR A 289 1.97 20.33 -13.53
C TYR A 289 1.46 21.17 -12.36
N GLN A 290 0.61 20.56 -11.54
CA GLN A 290 0.00 21.21 -10.39
C GLN A 290 0.93 21.16 -9.17
N ASP A 291 1.98 21.98 -9.15
CA ASP A 291 3.02 22.01 -8.10
C ASP A 291 2.45 22.11 -6.68
N GLN A 292 1.62 23.13 -6.43
CA GLN A 292 1.08 23.40 -5.10
C GLN A 292 0.18 22.25 -4.64
N ALA A 293 -0.76 21.82 -5.50
CA ALA A 293 -1.65 20.72 -5.17
C ALA A 293 -0.87 19.41 -4.93
N SER A 294 0.17 19.15 -5.73
CA SER A 294 1.04 17.98 -5.56
C SER A 294 1.72 17.98 -4.19
N ARG A 295 2.28 19.12 -3.75
CA ARG A 295 2.88 19.25 -2.41
C ARG A 295 1.85 19.06 -1.30
N GLU A 296 0.67 19.67 -1.43
CA GLU A 296 -0.41 19.52 -0.45
C GLU A 296 -0.92 18.09 -0.34
N PHE A 297 -1.07 17.37 -1.46
CA PHE A 297 -1.51 15.98 -1.46
C PHE A 297 -0.43 15.05 -0.91
N SER A 298 0.84 15.25 -1.25
CA SER A 298 1.96 14.49 -0.68
C SER A 298 2.08 14.67 0.84
N ALA A 299 1.85 15.88 1.34
CA ALA A 299 1.82 16.15 2.79
C ALA A 299 0.67 15.42 3.51
N ARG A 300 -0.44 15.13 2.81
CA ARG A 300 -1.59 14.38 3.35
C ARG A 300 -1.49 12.87 3.13
N ASP A 301 -0.46 12.37 2.44
CA ASP A 301 -0.28 10.94 2.25
C ASP A 301 0.21 10.27 3.54
N ARG A 302 -0.71 9.51 4.16
CA ARG A 302 -0.49 8.71 5.39
C ARG A 302 0.35 7.46 5.17
N SER A 303 0.60 7.09 3.91
CA SER A 303 1.22 5.84 3.50
C SER A 303 2.64 5.98 2.93
N ALA A 304 3.15 7.21 2.91
CA ALA A 304 4.48 7.56 2.42
C ALA A 304 5.58 7.26 3.45
#